data_AF-A0A5J4Z0X3-F1
#
_entry.id   AF-A0A5J4Z0X3-F1
#
_cell.length_a   1.000
_cell.length_b   1.000
_cell.length_c   1.000
_cell.angle_alpha   90.00
_cell.angle_beta   90.00
_cell.angle_gamma   90.00
#
_symmetry.space_group_name_H-M   'P 1'
#
loop_
_entity.id
_entity.type
_entity.pdbx_description
1 polymer ?
#
loop_
_entity_poly.entity_id
_entity_poly.type
_entity_poly.pdbx_seq_one_letter_code
_entity_poly.pdbx_strand_id
1 'polypeptide(L)'
;MLRWMRQPQLAQQMTGKAEAFGEDSVPLFYLEGLAFKRNGARVFPLFFNYEELNAYVQQLRKQGTVDEKTLEASNVNIVDLNMVLSELASPRRDPIWNEVVFLPPQDGMNFVKAVQK
;
A
#
# COMPACT_ATOMS: atom_id res chain seq x y z
N MET A 1 -18.74 -8.94 20.65
CA MET A 1 -19.30 -8.12 19.55
C MET A 1 -18.25 -7.11 19.10
N LEU A 2 -18.00 -7.04 17.79
CA LEU A 2 -17.26 -6.03 16.99
C LEU A 2 -15.75 -5.77 17.25
N ARG A 3 -14.92 -6.53 16.52
CA ARG A 3 -13.46 -6.34 16.32
C ARG A 3 -13.15 -5.44 15.10
N TRP A 4 -13.92 -4.38 14.86
CA TRP A 4 -13.84 -3.59 13.61
C TRP A 4 -13.51 -2.09 13.77
N MET A 5 -13.23 -1.59 14.98
CA MET A 5 -13.04 -0.15 15.22
C MET A 5 -11.59 0.38 15.26
N ARG A 6 -10.58 -0.39 14.82
CA ARG A 6 -9.16 0.07 14.79
C ARG A 6 -8.61 0.38 13.39
N GLN A 7 -9.45 0.76 12.42
CA GLN A 7 -8.99 1.13 11.08
C GLN A 7 -8.93 2.65 10.76
N PRO A 8 -9.58 3.58 11.48
CA PRO A 8 -9.49 4.99 11.10
C PRO A 8 -8.17 5.70 11.54
N GLN A 9 -7.38 5.10 12.44
CA GLN A 9 -6.17 5.75 12.97
C GLN A 9 -4.94 5.62 12.06
N LEU A 10 -4.77 4.49 11.34
CA LEU A 10 -3.70 4.38 10.35
C LEU A 10 -3.90 5.33 9.17
N ALA A 11 -5.14 5.41 8.68
CA ALA A 11 -5.47 6.27 7.55
C ALA A 11 -5.16 7.73 7.85
N GLN A 12 -5.47 8.19 9.07
CA GLN A 12 -5.16 9.57 9.49
C GLN A 12 -3.66 9.84 9.67
N GLN A 13 -2.84 8.81 9.94
CA GLN A 13 -1.38 8.95 10.02
C GLN A 13 -0.71 8.90 8.65
N MET A 14 -1.33 8.28 7.65
CA MET A 14 -0.75 8.04 6.33
C MET A 14 -1.26 9.02 5.24
N THR A 15 -2.16 9.94 5.58
CA THR A 15 -2.65 11.03 4.71
C THR A 15 -1.81 12.30 4.86
N GLY A 16 -0.47 12.16 4.83
CA GLY A 16 0.42 13.31 4.70
C GLY A 16 0.20 13.95 3.34
N LYS A 17 -0.33 15.17 3.32
CA LYS A 17 -0.60 15.97 2.11
C LYS A 17 0.58 15.88 1.13
N ALA A 18 0.26 15.65 -0.14
CA ALA A 18 1.24 15.54 -1.22
C ALA A 18 2.14 16.78 -1.44
N GLU A 19 1.93 17.85 -0.66
CA GLU A 19 2.69 19.10 -0.66
C GLU A 19 4.03 19.00 0.13
N ALA A 20 4.33 17.88 0.80
CA ALA A 20 5.52 17.71 1.64
C ALA A 20 6.59 16.74 1.08
N PHE A 21 6.42 16.24 -0.14
CA PHE A 21 7.37 15.33 -0.78
C PHE A 21 8.61 16.11 -1.25
N GLY A 22 9.78 15.82 -0.67
CA GLY A 22 11.05 16.42 -1.09
C GLY A 22 11.46 15.98 -2.50
N GLU A 23 12.41 16.69 -3.11
CA GLU A 23 12.90 16.43 -4.49
C GLU A 23 13.43 14.99 -4.67
N ASP A 24 13.94 14.37 -3.60
CA ASP A 24 14.45 12.99 -3.57
C ASP A 24 13.44 11.97 -3.02
N SER A 25 12.17 12.33 -2.88
CA SER A 25 11.15 11.44 -2.35
C SER A 25 10.74 10.37 -3.37
N VAL A 26 10.50 9.16 -2.87
CA VAL A 26 9.90 8.08 -3.67
C VAL A 26 8.45 7.93 -3.23
N PRO A 27 7.47 8.30 -4.07
CA PRO A 27 6.06 8.17 -3.73
C PRO A 27 5.65 6.70 -3.75
N LEU A 28 4.86 6.33 -2.76
CA LEU A 28 4.19 5.04 -2.66
C LEU A 28 2.69 5.26 -2.66
N PHE A 29 1.99 4.48 -3.46
CA PHE A 29 0.55 4.55 -3.67
C PHE A 29 -0.14 3.42 -2.93
N TYR A 30 -1.24 3.72 -2.26
CA TYR A 30 -2.08 2.72 -1.60
C TYR A 30 -3.54 3.13 -1.63
N LEU A 31 -4.42 2.15 -1.40
CA LEU A 31 -5.86 2.37 -1.32
C LEU A 31 -6.32 2.03 0.09
N GLU A 32 -7.02 2.96 0.74
CA GLU A 32 -7.47 2.78 2.12
C GLU A 32 -8.38 1.55 2.24
N GLY A 33 -8.09 0.68 3.22
CA GLY A 33 -8.85 -0.56 3.43
C GLY A 33 -8.46 -1.71 2.49
N LEU A 34 -7.64 -1.48 1.47
CA LEU A 34 -7.14 -2.54 0.60
C LEU A 34 -6.17 -3.43 1.37
N ALA A 35 -6.56 -4.69 1.54
CA ALA A 35 -5.71 -5.72 2.11
C ALA A 35 -6.01 -7.05 1.46
N PHE A 36 -5.01 -7.93 1.40
CA PHE A 36 -5.18 -9.28 0.90
C PHE A 36 -4.59 -10.31 1.86
N LYS A 37 -4.91 -11.59 1.63
CA LYS A 37 -4.34 -12.69 2.40
C LYS A 37 -3.13 -13.26 1.66
N ARG A 38 -1.99 -13.32 2.35
CA ARG A 38 -0.78 -14.03 1.89
C ARG A 38 -0.36 -15.01 2.98
N ASN A 39 -0.28 -16.30 2.66
CA ASN A 39 0.05 -17.37 3.61
C ASN A 39 -0.80 -17.34 4.91
N GLY A 40 -2.08 -17.00 4.78
CA GLY A 40 -3.00 -16.87 5.93
C GLY A 40 -2.90 -15.55 6.71
N ALA A 41 -1.88 -14.73 6.48
CA ALA A 41 -1.73 -13.40 7.07
C ALA A 41 -2.41 -12.32 6.22
N ARG A 42 -2.99 -11.30 6.87
CA ARG A 42 -3.45 -10.08 6.19
C ARG A 42 -2.22 -9.22 5.87
N VAL A 43 -2.19 -8.63 4.69
CA VAL A 43 -1.14 -7.70 4.28
C VAL A 43 -1.71 -6.49 3.56
N PHE A 44 -1.07 -5.34 3.73
CA PHE A 44 -1.41 -4.04 3.16
C PHE A 44 -0.37 -3.67 2.09
N PRO A 45 -0.77 -3.65 0.80
CA PRO A 45 0.17 -3.33 -0.27
C PRO A 45 0.46 -1.84 -0.39
N LEU A 46 1.74 -1.51 -0.57
CA LEU A 46 2.23 -0.23 -1.05
C LEU A 46 2.84 -0.43 -2.45
N PHE A 47 2.35 0.34 -3.42
CA PHE A 47 2.79 0.27 -4.81
C PHE A 47 3.74 1.43 -5.11
N PHE A 48 4.79 1.21 -5.90
CA PHE A 48 5.66 2.30 -6.37
C PHE A 48 5.07 3.05 -7.58
N ASN A 49 4.03 2.49 -8.19
CA ASN A 49 3.38 3.08 -9.35
C ASN A 49 1.84 3.10 -9.17
N TYR A 50 1.24 4.26 -9.44
CA TYR A 50 -0.21 4.43 -9.56
C TYR A 50 -0.84 3.50 -10.60
N GLU A 51 -0.24 3.33 -11.78
CA GLU A 51 -0.83 2.48 -12.82
C GLU A 51 -0.91 1.02 -12.37
N GLU A 52 0.07 0.53 -11.59
CA GLU A 52 0.06 -0.82 -11.05
C GLU A 52 -1.00 -1.00 -9.96
N LEU A 53 -1.15 -0.01 -9.06
CA LEU A 53 -2.25 0.01 -8.10
C LEU A 53 -3.60 -0.04 -8.83
N ASN A 54 -3.79 0.82 -9.83
CA ASN A 54 -5.02 0.89 -10.60
C ASN A 54 -5.30 -0.43 -11.34
N ALA A 55 -4.31 -0.98 -12.04
CA ALA A 55 -4.43 -2.27 -12.72
C ALA A 55 -4.82 -3.40 -11.75
N TYR A 56 -4.22 -3.43 -10.57
CA TYR A 56 -4.54 -4.38 -9.52
C TYR A 56 -5.98 -4.23 -9.02
N VAL A 57 -6.43 -3.00 -8.77
CA VAL A 57 -7.82 -2.71 -8.38
C VAL A 57 -8.80 -3.15 -9.47
N GLN A 58 -8.52 -2.89 -10.74
CA GLN A 58 -9.35 -3.35 -11.86
C GLN A 58 -9.42 -4.88 -11.94
N GLN A 59 -8.32 -5.57 -11.64
CA GLN A 59 -8.31 -7.03 -11.58
C GLN A 59 -9.20 -7.55 -10.45
N LEU A 60 -9.13 -6.95 -9.26
CA LEU A 60 -9.99 -7.33 -8.12
C LEU A 60 -11.48 -7.13 -8.41
N ARG A 61 -11.83 -6.05 -9.12
CA ARG A 61 -13.20 -5.81 -9.61
C ARG A 61 -13.67 -6.93 -10.52
N LYS A 62 -12.86 -7.31 -11.51
CA LYS A 62 -13.16 -8.41 -12.43
C LYS A 62 -13.31 -9.76 -11.73
N GLN A 63 -12.58 -9.98 -10.64
CA GLN A 63 -12.63 -11.22 -9.86
C GLN A 63 -13.75 -11.25 -8.82
N GLY A 64 -14.54 -10.17 -8.65
CA GLY A 64 -15.60 -10.08 -7.65
C GLY A 64 -15.10 -10.23 -6.21
N THR A 65 -13.82 -9.99 -5.97
CA THR A 65 -13.16 -10.25 -4.66
C THR A 65 -13.32 -9.07 -3.70
N VAL A 66 -13.71 -7.90 -4.21
CA VAL A 66 -13.97 -6.69 -3.43
C VAL A 66 -15.26 -6.06 -3.93
N ASP A 67 -16.11 -5.60 -3.00
CA ASP A 67 -17.34 -4.89 -3.33
C ASP A 67 -17.02 -3.54 -4.01
N GLU A 68 -17.69 -3.25 -5.12
CA GLU A 68 -17.52 -2.04 -5.92
C GLU A 68 -17.65 -0.78 -5.05
N LYS A 69 -18.59 -0.78 -4.10
CA LYS A 69 -18.80 0.32 -3.15
C LYS A 69 -17.60 0.57 -2.24
N THR A 70 -16.84 -0.48 -1.91
CA THR A 70 -15.63 -0.36 -1.09
C THR A 70 -14.49 0.23 -1.92
N LEU A 71 -14.39 -0.10 -3.20
CA LEU A 71 -13.35 0.45 -4.09
C LEU A 71 -13.65 1.87 -4.57
N GLU A 72 -14.93 2.25 -4.69
CA GLU A 72 -15.34 3.61 -5.05
C GLU A 72 -15.26 4.59 -3.88
N ALA A 73 -15.48 4.12 -2.65
CA ALA A 73 -15.34 4.95 -1.45
C ALA A 73 -13.89 5.15 -1.00
N SER A 74 -12.96 4.31 -1.46
CA SER A 74 -11.56 4.39 -1.06
C SER A 74 -10.78 5.34 -1.96
N ASN A 75 -10.23 6.39 -1.35
CA ASN A 75 -9.31 7.29 -2.02
C ASN A 75 -7.94 6.61 -2.20
N VAL A 76 -7.34 6.83 -3.37
CA VAL A 76 -5.91 6.55 -3.56
C VAL A 76 -5.13 7.58 -2.76
N ASN A 77 -4.27 7.09 -1.89
CA ASN A 77 -3.40 7.90 -1.05
C ASN A 77 -1.95 7.71 -1.47
N ILE A 78 -1.13 8.71 -1.15
CA ILE A 78 0.30 8.74 -1.46
C ILE A 78 1.06 8.92 -0.15
N VAL A 79 2.15 8.18 0.03
CA VAL A 79 3.04 8.27 1.19
C VAL A 79 4.50 8.22 0.74
N ASP A 80 5.40 8.85 1.50
CA ASP A 80 6.83 8.89 1.20
C ASP A 80 7.48 7.59 1.66
N LEU A 81 8.28 6.96 0.80
CA LEU A 81 9.09 5.80 1.19
C LEU A 81 9.94 6.09 2.43
N ASN A 82 10.57 7.25 2.54
CA ASN A 82 11.41 7.61 3.69
C ASN A 82 10.60 7.70 4.99
N MET A 83 9.35 8.19 4.93
CA MET A 83 8.45 8.18 6.07
C MET A 83 8.11 6.74 6.48
N VAL A 84 7.76 5.89 5.50
CA VAL A 84 7.46 4.47 5.76
C VAL A 84 8.67 3.74 6.35
N LEU A 85 9.86 3.97 5.82
CA LEU A 85 11.10 3.38 6.33
C LEU A 85 11.42 3.85 7.76
N SER A 86 11.16 5.13 8.05
CA SER A 86 11.34 5.70 9.40
C SER A 86 10.39 5.03 10.41
N GLU A 87 9.14 4.81 10.02
CA GLU A 87 8.16 4.09 10.84
C GLU A 87 8.55 2.62 11.04
N LEU A 88 8.99 1.94 9.98
CA LEU A 88 9.47 0.55 10.07
C LEU A 88 10.71 0.40 10.97
N ALA A 89 11.58 1.39 10.98
CA ALA A 89 12.79 1.44 11.82
C ALA A 89 12.51 1.87 13.27
N SER A 90 11.33 2.43 13.54
CA SER A 90 10.98 2.95 14.87
C SER A 90 10.92 1.81 15.91
N PRO A 91 11.62 1.95 17.07
CA PRO A 91 11.53 0.97 18.14
C PRO A 91 10.15 0.93 18.82
N ARG A 92 9.29 1.92 18.54
CA ARG A 92 7.91 2.00 19.04
C ARG A 92 6.87 1.81 17.92
N ARG A 93 7.28 1.20 16.79
CA ARG A 93 6.40 1.03 15.63
C ARG A 93 5.11 0.30 15.99
N ASP A 94 4.00 0.76 15.42
CA ASP A 94 2.74 0.04 15.51
C ASP A 94 2.89 -1.36 14.86
N PRO A 95 2.39 -2.44 15.50
CA PRO A 95 2.45 -3.79 14.94
C PRO A 95 1.88 -3.91 13.52
N ILE A 96 0.99 -3.02 13.10
CA ILE A 96 0.45 -2.99 11.74
C ILE A 96 1.52 -2.85 10.65
N TRP A 97 2.65 -2.22 10.96
CA TRP A 97 3.75 -2.05 10.01
C TRP A 97 4.41 -3.38 9.64
N ASN A 98 4.19 -4.45 10.43
CA ASN A 98 4.62 -5.81 10.06
C ASN A 98 3.75 -6.44 8.96
N GLU A 99 2.56 -5.89 8.70
CA GLU A 99 1.64 -6.35 7.67
C GLU A 99 1.78 -5.55 6.37
N VAL A 100 2.63 -4.52 6.35
CA VAL A 100 2.89 -3.70 5.16
C VAL A 100 3.83 -4.44 4.21
N VAL A 101 3.50 -4.47 2.92
CA VAL A 101 4.33 -5.09 1.88
C VAL A 101 4.55 -4.12 0.74
N PHE A 102 5.81 -3.97 0.34
CA PHE A 102 6.18 -3.25 -0.87
C PHE A 102 5.96 -4.15 -2.08
N LEU A 103 5.22 -3.64 -3.07
CA LEU A 103 5.05 -4.28 -4.37
C LEU A 103 5.93 -3.58 -5.39
N PRO A 104 7.11 -4.13 -5.73
CA PRO A 104 8.05 -3.49 -6.64
C PRO A 104 7.47 -3.42 -8.06
N PRO A 105 7.89 -2.41 -8.86
CA PRO A 105 7.48 -2.31 -10.26
C PRO A 105 7.81 -3.56 -11.05
N GLN A 106 6.87 -4.03 -11.87
CA GLN A 106 7.05 -5.22 -12.71
C GLN A 106 8.23 -5.05 -13.68
N ASP A 107 8.40 -3.87 -14.27
CA ASP A 107 9.50 -3.59 -15.19
C ASP A 107 10.86 -3.69 -14.49
N GLY A 108 10.96 -3.22 -13.25
CA GLY A 108 12.16 -3.40 -12.43
C GLY A 108 12.44 -4.88 -12.16
N MET A 109 11.41 -5.65 -11.82
CA MET A 109 11.54 -7.10 -11.62
C MET A 109 11.94 -7.84 -12.90
N ASN A 110 11.40 -7.43 -14.06
CA ASN A 110 11.73 -7.99 -15.36
C ASN A 110 13.18 -7.68 -15.75
N PHE A 111 13.63 -6.45 -15.51
CA PHE A 111 15.02 -6.05 -15.72
C PHE A 111 15.98 -6.89 -14.86
N VAL A 112 15.73 -7.01 -13.56
CA VAL A 112 16.59 -7.82 -12.66
C VAL A 112 16.69 -9.26 -13.15
N LYS A 113 15.58 -9.87 -13.57
CA LYS A 113 15.58 -11.24 -14.14
C LYS A 113 16.36 -11.34 -15.46
N ALA A 114 16.39 -10.27 -16.26
CA ALA A 114 17.10 -10.25 -17.53
C ALA A 114 18.62 -10.12 -17.34
N VAL A 115 19.05 -9.35 -16.34
CA VAL A 115 20.49 -9.09 -16.07
C VAL A 115 21.15 -10.21 -15.27
N GLN A 116 20.37 -11.07 -14.59
CA GLN A 116 20.89 -12.25 -13.89
C GLN A 116 21.14 -13.46 -14.81
N LYS A 117 20.91 -13.33 -16.12
CA LYS A 117 21.23 -14.33 -17.14
C LYS A 117 22.58 -14.04 -17.78
#